data_AF-A0A7V1JIE6-F1
#
_entry.id   AF-A0A7V1JIE6-F1
#
_cell.length_a   1.000
_cell.length_b   1.000
_cell.length_c   1.000
_cell.angle_alpha   90.00
_cell.angle_beta   90.00
_cell.angle_gamma   90.00
#
_symmetry.space_group_name_H-M   'P 1'
#
loop_
_entity.id
_entity.type
_entity.pdbx_description
1 polymer ?
#
loop_
_entity_poly.entity_id
_entity_poly.type
_entity_poly.pdbx_seq_one_letter_code
_entity_poly.pdbx_strand_id
1 'polypeptide(L)'
;MTATDAQVRIIMRERQKGRTREQAAASANLRSRKTVAKYERLAQLPSALKKPRQYRTREDRFADDWPKVEAMLESAPELEAKA
;
A
#
# COMPACT_ATOMS: atom_id res chain seq x y z
N MET A 1 3.41 11.91 -7.32
CA MET A 1 4.40 11.33 -6.38
C MET A 1 3.75 11.20 -5.02
N THR A 2 3.60 9.98 -4.52
CA THR A 2 3.07 9.70 -3.18
C THR A 2 4.19 9.90 -2.17
N ALA A 3 3.96 10.69 -1.11
CA ALA A 3 4.98 10.89 -0.07
C ALA A 3 5.34 9.55 0.58
N THR A 4 6.62 9.34 0.88
CA THR A 4 7.10 8.16 1.60
C THR A 4 7.14 8.40 3.10
N ASP A 5 7.17 7.31 3.88
CA ASP A 5 7.30 7.38 5.33
C ASP A 5 8.56 8.15 5.77
N ALA A 6 9.67 7.97 5.05
CA ALA A 6 10.90 8.71 5.30
C ALA A 6 10.70 10.22 5.13
N GLN A 7 10.04 10.64 4.04
CA GLN A 7 9.72 12.05 3.82
C GLN A 7 8.81 12.60 4.91
N VAL A 8 7.79 11.85 5.34
CA VAL A 8 6.88 12.30 6.40
C VAL A 8 7.60 12.40 7.75
N ARG A 9 8.52 11.50 8.08
CA ARG A 9 9.36 11.62 9.28
C ARG A 9 10.25 12.87 9.26
N ILE A 10 10.82 13.20 8.10
CA ILE A 10 11.59 14.45 7.92
C ILE A 10 10.68 15.65 8.14
N ILE A 11 9.50 15.70 7.53
CA ILE A 11 8.53 16.77 7.75
C ILE A 11 8.27 16.96 9.24
N MET A 12 7.88 15.90 9.96
CA MET A 12 7.52 15.98 11.37
C MET A 12 8.68 16.52 12.22
N ARG A 13 9.90 16.05 11.98
CA ARG A 13 11.11 16.55 12.63
C ARG A 13 11.34 18.04 12.34
N GLU A 14 11.19 18.46 11.09
CA GLU A 14 11.42 19.86 10.69
C GLU A 14 10.34 20.79 11.26
N ARG A 15 9.10 20.31 11.35
CA ARG A 15 7.98 21.04 11.98
C ARG A 15 8.14 21.14 13.49
N GLN A 16 8.66 20.11 14.16
CA GLN A 16 8.99 20.17 15.59
C GLN A 16 10.09 21.21 15.89
N LYS A 17 11.01 21.45 14.95
CA LYS A 17 12.02 22.51 15.04
C LYS A 17 11.47 23.92 14.74
N GLY A 18 10.16 24.08 14.53
CA GLY A 18 9.53 25.37 14.26
C GLY A 18 9.67 25.89 12.82
N ARG A 19 10.23 25.10 11.88
CA ARG A 19 10.37 25.52 10.48
C ARG A 19 9.02 25.63 9.80
N THR A 20 8.88 26.51 8.81
CA THR A 20 7.62 26.69 8.03
C THR A 20 7.25 25.44 7.23
N ARG A 21 6.01 25.37 6.72
CA ARG A 21 5.56 24.22 5.92
C ARG A 21 6.32 24.14 4.59
N GLU A 22 6.69 25.28 4.04
CA GLU A 22 7.50 25.44 2.84
C GLU A 22 8.92 24.91 3.07
N GLN A 23 9.55 25.32 4.17
CA GLN A 23 10.88 24.84 4.55
C GLN A 23 10.88 23.33 4.82
N ALA A 24 9.89 22.81 5.56
CA ALA A 24 9.78 21.38 5.82
C ALA A 24 9.54 20.57 4.54
N ALA A 25 8.76 21.10 3.59
CA ALA A 25 8.56 20.48 2.28
C ALA A 25 9.86 20.43 1.48
N ALA A 26 10.62 21.53 1.45
CA ALA A 26 11.92 21.59 0.80
C ALA A 26 12.91 20.59 1.42
N SER A 27 13.04 20.56 2.75
CA SER A 27 13.89 19.61 3.48
C SER A 27 13.50 18.15 3.22
N ALA A 28 12.22 17.85 3.02
CA ALA A 28 11.72 16.50 2.75
C ALA A 28 11.68 16.13 1.26
N ASN A 29 12.23 16.98 0.37
CA ASN A 29 12.13 16.81 -1.09
C ASN A 29 10.68 16.60 -1.58
N LEU A 30 9.76 17.43 -1.08
CA LEU A 30 8.35 17.42 -1.46
C LEU A 30 8.00 18.64 -2.30
N ARG A 31 7.30 18.40 -3.41
CA ARG A 31 6.87 19.46 -4.34
C ARG A 31 5.89 20.47 -3.75
N SER A 32 5.21 20.18 -2.64
CA SER A 32 4.16 21.04 -2.12
C SER A 32 4.07 21.05 -0.61
N ARG A 33 3.98 22.26 -0.04
CA ARG A 33 3.60 22.51 1.36
C ARG A 33 2.24 21.92 1.74
N LYS A 34 1.35 21.69 0.76
CA LYS A 34 0.03 21.07 1.00
C LYS A 34 0.19 19.63 1.50
N THR A 35 1.24 18.94 1.07
CA THR A 35 1.58 17.60 1.56
C THR A 35 1.97 17.63 3.03
N VAL A 36 2.75 18.63 3.45
CA VAL A 36 3.09 18.86 4.86
C VAL A 36 1.82 19.08 5.69
N ALA A 37 0.96 20.03 5.27
CA ALA A 37 -0.30 20.31 5.96
C ALA A 37 -1.21 19.08 6.07
N LYS A 38 -1.26 18.25 5.02
CA LYS A 38 -2.02 16.98 5.04
C LYS A 38 -1.52 16.05 6.13
N TYR A 39 -0.21 15.79 6.20
CA TYR A 39 0.35 14.84 7.15
C TYR A 39 0.39 15.37 8.58
N GLU A 40 0.55 16.69 8.79
CA GLU A 40 0.35 17.31 10.11
C GLU A 40 -1.03 16.99 10.67
N ARG A 41 -2.09 17.11 9.85
CA ARG A 41 -3.46 16.83 10.27
C ARG A 41 -3.72 15.33 10.47
N LEU A 42 -3.12 14.48 9.66
CA LEU A 42 -3.35 13.03 9.71
C LEU A 42 -2.62 12.35 10.87
N ALA A 43 -1.50 12.91 11.33
CA ALA A 43 -0.63 12.35 12.38
C ALA A 43 -0.24 10.87 12.16
N GLN A 44 -0.26 10.42 10.89
CA GLN A 44 -0.03 9.03 10.50
C GLN A 44 0.92 8.98 9.31
N LEU A 45 1.64 7.86 9.18
CA LEU A 45 2.54 7.60 8.06
C LEU A 45 1.75 7.16 6.81
N PRO A 46 2.27 7.44 5.60
CA PRO A 46 1.69 6.98 4.35
C PRO A 46 1.43 5.47 4.31
N SER A 47 2.33 4.65 4.89
CA SER A 47 2.16 3.20 5.00
C SER A 47 0.95 2.78 5.84
N ALA A 48 0.71 3.43 6.98
CA ALA A 48 -0.43 3.14 7.86
C ALA A 48 -1.78 3.46 7.20
N LEU A 49 -1.79 4.39 6.22
CA LEU A 49 -2.99 4.76 5.46
C LEU A 49 -3.28 3.81 4.30
N LYS A 50 -2.36 2.89 3.96
CA LYS A 50 -2.57 1.94 2.86
C LYS A 50 -3.58 0.88 3.30
N LYS A 51 -4.73 0.88 2.64
CA LYS A 51 -5.71 -0.21 2.75
C LYS A 51 -5.38 -1.28 1.70
N PRO A 52 -5.25 -2.56 2.08
CA PRO A 52 -5.08 -3.62 1.09
C PRO A 52 -6.32 -3.68 0.19
N ARG A 53 -6.10 -3.96 -1.10
CA ARG A 53 -7.20 -4.20 -2.03
C ARG A 53 -7.77 -5.59 -1.73
N GLN A 54 -9.08 -5.66 -1.60
CA GLN A 54 -9.80 -6.94 -1.43
C GLN A 54 -10.23 -7.55 -2.77
N TYR A 55 -10.11 -6.78 -3.86
CA TYR A 55 -10.46 -7.26 -5.20
C TYR A 55 -9.23 -7.76 -5.96
N ARG A 56 -9.42 -8.81 -6.75
CA ARG A 56 -8.43 -9.27 -7.74
C ARG A 56 -8.25 -8.17 -8.79
N THR A 57 -6.99 -7.84 -9.10
CA THR A 57 -6.65 -6.85 -10.14
C THR A 57 -6.53 -7.47 -11.54
N ARG A 58 -6.63 -8.80 -11.59
CA ARG A 58 -6.58 -9.65 -12.78
C ARG A 58 -7.69 -10.68 -12.64
N GLU A 59 -8.33 -11.00 -13.74
CA GLU A 59 -9.22 -12.16 -13.82
C GLU A 59 -8.43 -13.45 -13.56
N ASP A 60 -9.13 -14.48 -13.11
CA ASP A 60 -8.52 -15.78 -12.89
C ASP A 60 -8.11 -16.39 -14.22
N ARG A 61 -6.80 -16.59 -14.43
CA ARG A 61 -6.29 -17.09 -15.70
C ARG A 61 -6.60 -18.58 -15.92
N PHE A 62 -7.01 -19.28 -14.86
CA PHE A 62 -7.37 -20.70 -14.87
C PHE A 62 -8.87 -20.89 -14.62
N ALA A 63 -9.69 -19.84 -14.77
CA ALA A 63 -11.14 -19.92 -14.58
C ALA A 63 -11.76 -21.10 -15.33
N ASP A 64 -11.32 -21.31 -16.58
CA ASP A 64 -11.84 -22.36 -17.47
C ASP A 64 -11.26 -23.75 -17.15
N ASP A 65 -10.14 -23.83 -16.43
CA ASP A 65 -9.49 -25.10 -16.07
C ASP A 65 -10.07 -25.68 -14.78
N TRP A 66 -10.65 -24.86 -13.90
CA TRP A 66 -11.19 -25.30 -12.61
C TRP A 66 -12.20 -26.45 -12.71
N PRO A 67 -13.21 -26.41 -13.62
CA PRO A 67 -14.16 -27.52 -13.75
C PRO A 67 -13.49 -28.85 -14.12
N LYS A 68 -12.42 -28.80 -14.92
CA LYS A 68 -11.65 -29.98 -15.30
C LYS A 68 -10.87 -30.53 -14.11
N VAL A 69 -10.24 -29.66 -13.32
CA VAL A 69 -9.50 -30.06 -12.12
C VAL A 69 -10.45 -30.68 -11.09
N GLU A 70 -11.63 -30.09 -10.88
CA GLU A 70 -12.65 -30.62 -9.97
C GLU A 70 -13.10 -32.03 -10.38
N ALA A 71 -13.44 -32.25 -11.65
CA ALA A 71 -13.80 -33.57 -12.15
C ALA A 71 -12.66 -34.60 -12.00
N MET A 72 -11.40 -34.18 -12.21
CA MET A 72 -10.25 -35.05 -12.01
C MET A 72 -10.11 -35.48 -10.55
N LEU A 73 -10.27 -34.54 -9.60
CA LEU A 73 -10.19 -34.82 -8.16
C LEU A 73 -11.34 -35.70 -7.68
N GLU A 74 -12.56 -35.50 -8.18
CA GLU A 74 -13.69 -36.39 -7.89
C GLU A 74 -13.44 -37.82 -8.38
N SER A 75 -12.88 -37.97 -9.58
CA SER A 75 -12.61 -39.28 -10.20
C SER A 75 -11.42 -40.02 -9.60
N ALA A 76 -10.42 -39.28 -9.11
CA ALA A 76 -9.16 -39.80 -8.60
C ALA A 76 -8.74 -38.98 -7.36
N PRO A 77 -9.34 -39.25 -6.19
CA PRO A 77 -9.08 -38.52 -4.95
C PRO A 77 -7.60 -38.59 -4.50
N GLU A 78 -6.85 -39.59 -4.95
CA GLU A 78 -5.41 -39.72 -4.72
C GLU A 78 -4.57 -38.63 -5.39
N LEU A 79 -5.14 -37.89 -6.35
CA LEU A 79 -4.51 -36.70 -6.94
C LEU A 79 -4.45 -35.52 -5.96
N GLU A 80 -5.29 -35.53 -4.91
CA GLU A 80 -5.23 -34.52 -3.86
C GLU A 80 -3.97 -34.73 -3.00
N ALA A 81 -3.13 -33.69 -2.92
CA ALA A 81 -1.92 -33.76 -2.11
C ALA A 81 -2.27 -33.90 -0.63
N LYS A 82 -1.74 -34.93 0.04
CA LYS A 82 -1.85 -35.07 1.49
C LYS A 82 -0.91 -34.09 2.19
N ALA A 83 -1.44 -33.35 3.17
CA ALA A 83 -0.72 -32.40 3.99
C ALA A 83 0.31 -33.06 4.92
#